data_AF-A0A9C8NSG5-F1
#
_entry.id   AF-A0A9C8NSG5-F1
#
_cell.length_a   1.000
_cell.length_b   1.000
_cell.length_c   1.000
_cell.angle_alpha   90.00
_cell.angle_beta   90.00
_cell.angle_gamma   90.00
#
_symmetry.space_group_name_H-M   'P 1'
#
loop_
_entity.id
_entity.type
_entity.pdbx_description
1 polymer ?
#
loop_
_entity_poly.entity_id
_entity_poly.type
_entity_poly.pdbx_seq_one_letter_code
_entity_poly.pdbx_strand_id
1 'polypeptide(L)'
;MANLHDLSIDQIRQVIITAVSKQTPITVSVKRDGGWENYRSSFLAMYELGLLMRPPVNEAGAGPALQLADQVGISFKQGHHKHVFLATVAGTASHVGADGEPVTALKIIGPSRMQRIQRRAFERVMVPDGELVRVAFWLGGQEVEPRSSANEQAVWTGPVNDLSAGGFQVALQDYQGPELQTGDLVGVRLMFGVANETCFADAQFRHSKTHGHGILMGFQFVGLAHSRRGRSALQLISAKVAGFYCAQGPRRRAS
;
A
#
# COMPACT_ATOMS: atom_id res chain seq x y z
N MET A 1 -1.07 -0.01 -17.29
CA MET A 1 -1.97 1.13 -17.08
C MET A 1 -2.86 0.81 -15.89
N ALA A 2 -3.19 1.78 -15.04
CA ALA A 2 -4.13 1.53 -13.94
C ALA A 2 -5.53 1.35 -14.54
N ASN A 3 -6.18 0.21 -14.28
CA ASN A 3 -7.56 0.01 -14.70
C ASN A 3 -8.46 0.91 -13.87
N LEU A 4 -8.91 1.99 -14.49
CA LEU A 4 -9.82 2.99 -13.95
C LEU A 4 -11.24 2.58 -14.32
N HIS A 5 -12.11 2.43 -13.33
CA HIS A 5 -13.52 2.10 -13.56
C HIS A 5 -14.40 3.12 -12.85
N ASP A 6 -15.27 3.79 -13.60
CA ASP A 6 -16.34 4.60 -13.02
C ASP A 6 -17.38 3.67 -12.36
N LEU A 7 -17.83 4.05 -11.17
CA LEU A 7 -18.86 3.32 -10.43
C LEU A 7 -20.25 3.88 -10.72
N SER A 8 -21.25 3.00 -10.77
CA SER A 8 -22.67 3.38 -10.74
C SER A 8 -23.07 3.97 -9.39
N ILE A 9 -24.20 4.69 -9.34
CA ILE A 9 -24.69 5.33 -8.11
C ILE A 9 -24.90 4.31 -6.97
N ASP A 10 -25.45 3.13 -7.27
CA ASP A 10 -25.64 2.08 -6.27
C ASP A 10 -24.32 1.53 -5.74
N GLN A 11 -23.34 1.35 -6.62
CA GLN A 11 -21.99 0.94 -6.22
C GLN A 11 -21.31 2.00 -5.36
N ILE A 12 -21.45 3.29 -5.72
CA ILE A 12 -20.96 4.42 -4.92
C ILE A 12 -21.56 4.35 -3.52
N ARG A 13 -22.89 4.22 -3.43
CA ARG A 13 -23.61 4.14 -2.17
C ARG A 13 -23.11 2.99 -1.31
N GLN A 14 -22.96 1.79 -1.88
CA GLN A 14 -22.50 0.61 -1.15
C GLN A 14 -21.05 0.75 -0.64
N VAL A 15 -20.17 1.32 -1.46
CA VAL A 15 -18.78 1.61 -1.10
C VAL A 15 -18.75 2.59 0.07
N ILE A 16 -19.49 3.70 -0.02
CA ILE A 16 -19.56 4.71 1.04
C ILE A 16 -20.14 4.15 2.33
N ILE A 17 -21.24 3.39 2.28
CA ILE A 17 -21.83 2.73 3.47
C ILE A 17 -20.78 1.87 4.17
N THR A 18 -20.04 1.06 3.41
CA THR A 18 -18.99 0.21 3.97
C THR A 18 -17.82 1.02 4.54
N ALA A 19 -17.45 2.12 3.88
CA ALA A 19 -16.36 2.98 4.31
C ALA A 19 -16.69 3.70 5.63
N VAL A 20 -17.92 4.20 5.75
CA VAL A 20 -18.48 4.81 6.96
C VAL A 20 -18.57 3.80 8.09
N SER A 21 -19.17 2.62 7.85
CA SER A 21 -19.37 1.60 8.88
C SER A 21 -18.05 1.10 9.48
N LYS A 22 -16.96 1.11 8.69
CA LYS A 22 -15.62 0.70 9.11
C LYS A 22 -14.74 1.86 9.56
N GLN A 23 -15.25 3.10 9.57
CA GLN A 23 -14.48 4.32 9.78
C GLN A 23 -13.16 4.32 8.98
N THR A 24 -13.25 3.95 7.70
CA THR A 24 -12.09 3.70 6.85
C THR A 24 -11.20 4.95 6.79
N PRO A 25 -9.87 4.83 7.02
CA PRO A 25 -8.96 5.95 6.86
C PRO A 25 -9.00 6.50 5.44
N ILE A 26 -9.12 7.81 5.32
CA ILE A 26 -9.17 8.53 4.04
C ILE A 26 -8.03 9.54 3.95
N THR A 27 -7.65 9.85 2.71
CA THR A 27 -6.76 10.94 2.35
C THR A 27 -7.57 12.03 1.67
N VAL A 28 -7.47 13.25 2.20
CA VAL A 28 -8.04 14.47 1.63
C VAL A 28 -6.92 15.24 0.94
N SER A 29 -7.07 15.48 -0.36
CA SER A 29 -6.15 16.25 -1.18
C SER A 29 -6.74 17.63 -1.44
N VAL A 30 -6.02 18.67 -1.04
CA VAL A 30 -6.42 20.07 -1.20
C VAL A 30 -5.45 20.74 -2.16
N LYS A 31 -5.97 21.51 -3.13
CA LYS A 31 -5.13 22.31 -4.03
C LYS A 31 -4.89 23.68 -3.40
N ARG A 32 -3.64 24.08 -3.27
CA ARG A 32 -3.17 25.38 -2.82
C ARG A 32 -2.27 26.00 -3.89
N ASP A 33 -1.89 27.27 -3.69
CA ASP A 33 -1.05 28.00 -4.64
C ASP A 33 0.33 27.32 -4.85
N GLY A 34 0.82 26.60 -3.85
CA GLY A 34 2.07 25.82 -3.92
C GLY A 34 1.94 24.38 -4.43
N GLY A 35 0.73 23.93 -4.79
CA GLY A 35 0.49 22.58 -5.30
C GLY A 35 -0.55 21.78 -4.50
N TRP A 36 -0.39 20.47 -4.48
CA TRP A 36 -1.32 19.56 -3.81
C TRP A 36 -0.79 19.16 -2.45
N GLU A 37 -1.61 19.35 -1.43
CA GLU A 37 -1.34 18.91 -0.06
C GLU A 37 -2.27 17.76 0.32
N ASN A 38 -1.76 16.82 1.12
CA ASN A 38 -2.51 15.64 1.55
C ASN A 38 -2.67 15.63 3.07
N TYR A 39 -3.90 15.37 3.51
CA TYR A 39 -4.30 15.31 4.90
C TYR A 39 -4.99 13.97 5.18
N ARG A 40 -4.91 13.47 6.42
CA ARG A 40 -5.58 12.25 6.87
C ARG A 40 -6.91 12.60 7.54
N SER A 41 -7.92 11.76 7.33
CA SER A 41 -9.22 11.84 8.00
C SER A 41 -9.89 10.45 8.04
N SER A 42 -11.15 10.39 8.45
CA SER A 42 -12.03 9.22 8.36
C SER A 42 -13.49 9.67 8.22
N PHE A 43 -14.31 8.86 7.57
CA PHE A 43 -15.76 9.08 7.56
C PHE A 43 -16.36 8.77 8.94
N LEU A 44 -17.35 9.56 9.33
CA LEU A 44 -18.09 9.43 10.59
C LEU A 44 -19.50 8.88 10.34
N ALA A 45 -20.24 9.53 9.43
CA ALA A 45 -21.63 9.17 9.16
C ALA A 45 -22.05 9.59 7.75
N MET A 46 -23.18 9.04 7.30
CA MET A 46 -23.94 9.57 6.16
C MET A 46 -25.07 10.46 6.69
N TYR A 47 -25.41 11.51 5.94
CA TYR A 47 -26.64 12.27 6.13
C TYR A 47 -27.35 12.45 4.78
N GLU A 48 -28.53 13.08 4.79
CA GLU A 48 -29.46 13.14 3.65
C GLU A 48 -28.80 13.49 2.29
N LEU A 49 -27.87 14.44 2.27
CA LEU A 49 -27.23 14.93 1.05
C LEU A 49 -25.71 14.71 1.02
N GLY A 50 -25.14 13.96 1.96
CA GLY A 50 -23.68 13.84 2.01
C GLY A 50 -23.09 13.04 3.15
N LEU A 51 -21.87 13.41 3.52
CA LEU A 51 -21.04 12.70 4.48
C LEU A 51 -20.55 13.64 5.58
N LEU A 52 -20.53 13.11 6.80
CA LEU A 52 -19.77 13.67 7.90
C LEU A 52 -18.42 12.98 7.96
N MET A 53 -17.36 13.75 8.15
CA MET A 53 -16.01 13.25 8.31
C MET A 53 -15.27 14.01 9.41
N ARG A 54 -14.23 13.38 9.97
CA ARG A 54 -13.34 14.09 10.90
C ARG A 54 -12.64 15.26 10.18
N PRO A 55 -12.34 16.37 10.85
CA PRO A 55 -11.53 17.43 10.26
C PRO A 55 -10.19 16.84 9.76
N PRO A 56 -9.79 17.13 8.51
CA PRO A 56 -8.55 16.59 7.96
C PRO A 56 -7.32 17.20 8.66
N VAL A 57 -6.31 16.39 8.97
CA VAL A 57 -5.06 16.81 9.62
C VAL A 57 -3.82 16.25 8.91
N ASN A 58 -2.71 16.98 8.94
CA ASN A 58 -1.42 16.53 8.44
C ASN A 58 -0.67 15.70 9.50
N GLU A 59 0.58 15.33 9.24
CA GLU A 59 1.38 14.53 10.19
C GLU A 59 1.71 15.28 11.49
N ALA A 60 1.73 16.61 11.46
CA ALA A 60 1.90 17.46 12.64
C ALA A 60 0.58 17.73 13.39
N GLY A 61 -0.53 17.15 12.93
CA GLY A 61 -1.86 17.37 13.52
C GLY A 61 -2.54 18.68 13.09
N ALA A 62 -1.93 19.46 12.20
CA ALA A 62 -2.51 20.70 11.69
C ALA A 62 -3.46 20.42 10.52
N GLY A 63 -4.63 21.05 10.53
CA GLY A 63 -5.62 20.93 9.45
C GLY A 63 -5.56 22.06 8.43
N PRO A 64 -6.10 21.86 7.22
CA PRO A 64 -6.23 22.93 6.24
C PRO A 64 -7.36 23.88 6.64
N ALA A 65 -7.20 25.17 6.35
CA ALA A 65 -8.29 26.13 6.41
C ALA A 65 -9.26 25.89 5.23
N LEU A 66 -10.28 25.05 5.44
CA LEU A 66 -11.31 24.75 4.46
C LEU A 66 -12.50 25.69 4.65
N GLN A 67 -13.02 26.23 3.55
CA GLN A 67 -14.18 27.10 3.50
C GLN A 67 -15.37 26.39 2.83
N LEU A 68 -16.56 26.97 3.00
CA LEU A 68 -17.75 26.53 2.27
C LEU A 68 -17.48 26.58 0.76
N ALA A 69 -18.02 25.59 0.04
CA ALA A 69 -17.87 25.39 -1.39
C ALA A 69 -16.46 24.99 -1.88
N ASP A 70 -15.46 24.88 -1.00
CA ASP A 70 -14.15 24.34 -1.37
C ASP A 70 -14.29 22.93 -1.97
N GLN A 71 -13.59 22.69 -3.07
CA GLN A 71 -13.48 21.38 -3.69
C GLN A 71 -12.27 20.64 -3.12
N VAL A 72 -12.49 19.42 -2.64
CA VAL A 72 -11.44 18.55 -2.12
C VAL A 72 -11.44 17.21 -2.85
N GLY A 73 -10.26 16.68 -3.14
CA GLY A 73 -10.11 15.30 -3.57
C GLY A 73 -10.16 14.37 -2.37
N ILE A 74 -10.94 13.30 -2.45
CA ILE A 74 -10.98 12.27 -1.40
C ILE A 74 -10.54 10.96 -2.00
N SER A 75 -9.67 10.25 -1.30
CA SER A 75 -9.33 8.88 -1.65
C SER A 75 -9.16 7.96 -0.46
N PHE A 76 -9.53 6.69 -0.64
CA PHE A 76 -9.44 5.68 0.41
C PHE A 76 -9.29 4.29 -0.20
N LYS A 77 -8.88 3.32 0.61
CA LYS A 77 -8.70 1.94 0.18
C LYS A 77 -9.82 1.07 0.73
N GLN A 78 -10.40 0.25 -0.13
CA GLN A 78 -11.35 -0.78 0.29
C GLN A 78 -11.10 -2.05 -0.52
N GLY A 79 -10.72 -3.12 0.18
CA GLY A 79 -10.16 -4.32 -0.45
C GLY A 79 -8.91 -3.98 -1.27
N HIS A 80 -8.86 -4.45 -2.51
CA HIS A 80 -7.71 -4.25 -3.41
C HIS A 80 -7.75 -2.94 -4.20
N HIS A 81 -8.82 -2.15 -4.03
CA HIS A 81 -9.06 -0.96 -4.83
C HIS A 81 -8.82 0.31 -4.05
N LYS A 82 -8.27 1.31 -4.74
CA LYS A 82 -8.31 2.71 -4.30
C LYS A 82 -9.55 3.35 -4.91
N HIS A 83 -10.41 3.92 -4.09
CA HIS A 83 -11.54 4.73 -4.52
C HIS A 83 -11.15 6.20 -4.46
N VAL A 84 -11.55 6.97 -5.47
CA VAL A 84 -11.24 8.40 -5.58
C VAL A 84 -12.48 9.15 -6.05
N PHE A 85 -12.77 10.29 -5.45
CA PHE A 85 -13.84 11.19 -5.87
C PHE A 85 -13.53 12.64 -5.47
N LEU A 86 -14.28 13.59 -6.05
CA LEU A 86 -14.28 14.99 -5.63
C LEU A 86 -15.47 15.23 -4.72
N ALA A 87 -15.28 16.03 -3.68
CA ALA A 87 -16.32 16.44 -2.75
C ALA A 87 -16.29 17.95 -2.54
N THR A 88 -17.46 18.51 -2.21
CA THR A 88 -17.62 19.93 -1.91
C THR A 88 -17.84 20.11 -0.41
N VAL A 89 -17.10 21.01 0.22
CA VAL A 89 -17.29 21.36 1.62
C VAL A 89 -18.62 22.09 1.80
N ALA A 90 -19.47 21.56 2.67
CA ALA A 90 -20.83 22.06 2.94
C ALA A 90 -20.96 22.68 4.35
N GLY A 91 -19.89 22.68 5.15
CA GLY A 91 -19.82 23.33 6.45
C GLY A 91 -19.33 22.40 7.55
N THR A 92 -19.72 22.68 8.80
CA THR A 92 -19.40 21.85 9.96
C THR A 92 -20.68 21.44 10.69
N ALA A 93 -20.60 20.38 11.48
CA ALA A 93 -21.68 19.92 12.36
C ALA A 93 -21.11 19.31 13.64
N SER A 94 -21.87 19.34 14.72
CA SER A 94 -21.57 18.51 15.89
C SER A 94 -22.02 17.07 15.60
N HIS A 95 -21.17 16.10 15.94
CA HIS A 95 -21.46 14.67 15.82
C HIS A 95 -21.00 13.97 17.09
N VAL A 96 -21.83 13.08 17.64
CA VAL A 96 -21.45 12.28 18.81
C VAL A 96 -20.62 11.10 18.33
N GLY A 97 -19.37 11.03 18.79
CA GLY A 97 -18.44 9.94 18.50
C GLY A 97 -18.90 8.61 19.10
N ALA A 98 -18.21 7.52 18.73
CA ALA A 98 -18.50 6.19 19.27
C ALA A 98 -18.22 6.07 20.79
N ASP A 99 -17.36 6.94 21.30
CA ASP A 99 -17.03 7.14 22.72
C ASP A 99 -18.05 8.01 23.47
N GLY A 100 -19.07 8.53 22.79
CA GLY A 100 -20.07 9.43 23.38
C GLY A 100 -19.63 10.89 23.43
N GLU A 101 -18.39 11.20 23.04
CA GLU A 101 -17.88 12.56 23.08
C GLU A 101 -18.28 13.36 21.83
N PRO A 102 -18.64 14.65 21.97
CA PRO A 102 -18.96 15.50 20.84
C PRO A 102 -17.70 15.81 20.00
N VAL A 103 -17.79 15.55 18.70
CA VAL A 103 -16.74 15.82 17.72
C VAL A 103 -17.26 16.83 16.70
N THR A 104 -16.48 17.88 16.46
CA THR A 104 -16.73 18.79 15.33
C THR A 104 -16.42 18.07 14.02
N ALA A 105 -17.46 17.75 13.26
CA ALA A 105 -17.36 17.08 11.97
C ALA A 105 -17.37 18.09 10.81
N LEU A 106 -16.63 17.78 9.75
CA LEU A 106 -16.73 18.47 8.47
C LEU A 106 -17.86 17.83 7.66
N LYS A 107 -18.78 18.65 7.15
CA LYS A 107 -19.84 18.26 6.22
C LYS A 107 -19.31 18.37 4.79
N ILE A 108 -19.48 17.32 4.01
CA ILE A 108 -19.22 17.33 2.58
C ILE A 108 -20.43 16.81 1.80
N ILE A 109 -20.64 17.35 0.61
CA ILE A 109 -21.62 16.80 -0.33
C ILE A 109 -21.10 15.44 -0.83
N GLY A 110 -21.99 14.45 -0.86
CA GLY A 110 -21.65 13.09 -1.29
C GLY A 110 -21.26 13.03 -2.78
N PRO A 111 -20.44 12.06 -3.21
CA PRO A 111 -20.02 11.96 -4.60
C PRO A 111 -21.17 11.57 -5.52
N SER A 112 -21.36 12.33 -6.60
CA SER A 112 -22.15 11.90 -7.76
C SER A 112 -21.34 11.03 -8.73
N ARG A 113 -20.01 11.09 -8.65
CA ARG A 113 -19.07 10.28 -9.44
C ARG A 113 -17.95 9.77 -8.55
N MET A 114 -17.58 8.50 -8.74
CA MET A 114 -16.45 7.88 -8.05
C MET A 114 -15.71 6.95 -9.00
N GLN A 115 -14.39 7.00 -8.92
CA GLN A 115 -13.50 6.12 -9.65
C GLN A 115 -12.93 5.06 -8.73
N ARG A 116 -12.94 3.82 -9.23
CA ARG A 116 -12.27 2.68 -8.63
C ARG A 116 -11.01 2.37 -9.42
N ILE A 117 -9.88 2.31 -8.73
CA ILE A 117 -8.55 2.10 -9.31
C ILE A 117 -7.96 0.81 -8.77
N GLN A 118 -7.72 -0.17 -9.64
CA GLN A 118 -6.92 -1.34 -9.31
C GLN A 118 -5.43 -0.97 -9.39
N ARG A 119 -4.76 -0.87 -8.24
CA ARG A 119 -3.36 -0.39 -8.16
C ARG A 119 -2.31 -1.47 -8.36
N ARG A 120 -2.68 -2.76 -8.29
CA ARG A 120 -1.73 -3.88 -8.38
C ARG A 120 -2.25 -4.95 -9.32
N ALA A 121 -1.38 -5.42 -10.19
CA ALA A 121 -1.65 -6.57 -11.06
C ALA A 121 -1.61 -7.90 -10.27
N PHE A 122 -0.91 -7.93 -9.13
CA PHE A 122 -0.76 -9.11 -8.28
C PHE A 122 -1.13 -8.79 -6.84
N GLU A 123 -1.82 -9.73 -6.20
CA GLU A 123 -2.09 -9.65 -4.77
C GLU A 123 -0.80 -9.83 -3.97
N ARG A 124 -0.71 -9.09 -2.87
CA ARG A 124 0.37 -9.22 -1.90
C ARG A 124 -0.16 -10.01 -0.71
N VAL A 125 0.62 -10.96 -0.28
CA VAL A 125 0.37 -11.74 0.93
C VAL A 125 1.49 -11.45 1.92
N MET A 126 1.14 -11.31 3.19
CA MET A 126 2.16 -11.29 4.25
C MET A 126 2.86 -12.65 4.29
N VAL A 127 4.12 -12.70 4.68
CA VAL A 127 4.72 -14.00 5.04
C VAL A 127 4.07 -14.46 6.35
N PRO A 128 3.44 -15.65 6.41
CA PRO A 128 2.79 -16.14 7.63
C PRO A 128 3.79 -16.32 8.78
N ASP A 129 3.29 -16.20 10.01
CA ASP A 129 4.10 -16.51 11.19
C ASP A 129 4.57 -17.97 11.15
N GLY A 130 5.86 -18.19 11.42
CA GLY A 130 6.50 -19.51 11.35
C GLY A 130 7.08 -19.87 9.98
N GLU A 131 6.73 -19.15 8.91
CA GLU A 131 7.40 -19.29 7.61
C GLU A 131 8.64 -18.41 7.54
N LEU A 132 9.78 -19.00 7.13
CA LEU A 132 11.02 -18.26 6.95
C LEU A 132 11.23 -17.96 5.47
N VAL A 133 11.04 -16.70 5.09
CA VAL A 133 11.44 -16.21 3.76
C VAL A 133 12.53 -15.16 3.93
N ARG A 134 13.71 -15.46 3.40
CA ARG A 134 14.85 -14.53 3.41
C ARG A 134 15.16 -14.07 2.00
N VAL A 135 15.64 -12.85 1.89
CA VAL A 135 16.21 -12.33 0.65
C VAL A 135 17.66 -11.95 0.87
N ALA A 136 18.49 -12.22 -0.13
CA ALA A 136 19.77 -11.57 -0.34
C ALA A 136 19.69 -10.73 -1.61
N PHE A 137 20.19 -9.50 -1.60
CA PHE A 137 20.21 -8.64 -2.77
C PHE A 137 21.52 -7.85 -2.88
N TRP A 138 21.85 -7.47 -4.10
CA TRP A 138 23.07 -6.74 -4.48
C TRP A 138 22.78 -5.85 -5.70
N LEU A 139 23.58 -4.80 -5.90
CA LEU A 139 23.41 -3.88 -7.03
C LEU A 139 23.80 -4.52 -8.38
N GLY A 140 23.19 -4.07 -9.48
CA GLY A 140 23.62 -4.40 -10.84
C GLY A 140 22.97 -5.62 -11.48
N GLY A 141 21.97 -6.23 -10.83
CA GLY A 141 21.21 -7.36 -11.39
C GLY A 141 21.75 -8.74 -11.01
N GLN A 142 21.01 -9.78 -11.35
CA GLN A 142 21.28 -11.16 -10.93
C GLN A 142 22.59 -11.74 -11.50
N GLU A 143 23.02 -11.25 -12.66
CA GLU A 143 24.22 -11.76 -13.35
C GLU A 143 25.51 -11.36 -12.64
N VAL A 144 25.47 -10.31 -11.82
CA VAL A 144 26.62 -9.83 -11.03
C VAL A 144 26.58 -10.37 -9.59
N GLU A 145 25.94 -11.52 -9.35
CA GLU A 145 25.93 -12.16 -8.03
C GLU A 145 27.35 -12.29 -7.46
N PRO A 146 27.63 -11.75 -6.26
CA PRO A 146 28.93 -11.87 -5.62
C PRO A 146 29.25 -13.35 -5.35
N ARG A 147 30.22 -13.91 -6.10
CA ARG A 147 30.59 -15.34 -6.06
C ARG A 147 31.57 -15.70 -4.94
N SER A 148 32.15 -14.72 -4.26
CA SER A 148 33.06 -14.92 -3.13
C SER A 148 33.10 -13.70 -2.22
N SER A 149 33.59 -13.88 -0.98
CA SER A 149 33.88 -12.80 -0.03
C SER A 149 35.01 -11.86 -0.48
N ALA A 150 35.68 -12.14 -1.60
CA ALA A 150 36.73 -11.31 -2.17
C ALA A 150 36.19 -10.29 -3.19
N ASN A 151 34.95 -10.44 -3.67
CA ASN A 151 34.28 -9.38 -4.41
C ASN A 151 33.76 -8.35 -3.42
N GLU A 152 34.28 -7.12 -3.50
CA GLU A 152 33.94 -5.97 -2.65
C GLU A 152 32.47 -5.52 -2.72
N GLN A 153 31.66 -6.19 -3.54
CA GLN A 153 30.28 -5.82 -3.73
C GLN A 153 29.43 -6.34 -2.56
N ALA A 154 28.95 -5.38 -1.76
CA ALA A 154 28.14 -5.66 -0.60
C ALA A 154 26.85 -6.42 -0.98
N VAL A 155 26.54 -7.45 -0.18
CA VAL A 155 25.28 -8.20 -0.24
C VAL A 155 24.50 -7.86 1.02
N TRP A 156 23.24 -7.45 0.84
CA TRP A 156 22.34 -7.16 1.95
C TRP A 156 21.34 -8.29 2.10
N THR A 157 21.07 -8.68 3.34
CA THR A 157 20.17 -9.78 3.65
C THR A 157 19.13 -9.40 4.68
N GLY A 158 17.90 -9.86 4.53
CA GLY A 158 16.84 -9.64 5.50
C GLY A 158 15.63 -10.54 5.33
N PRO A 159 14.74 -10.59 6.33
CA PRO A 159 13.45 -11.25 6.21
C PRO A 159 12.52 -10.52 5.25
N VAL A 160 11.77 -11.30 4.45
CA VAL A 160 10.70 -10.79 3.60
C VAL A 160 9.44 -10.64 4.45
N ASN A 161 8.86 -9.44 4.42
CA ASN A 161 7.64 -9.09 5.16
C ASN A 161 6.38 -9.38 4.34
N ASP A 162 6.37 -8.96 3.07
CA ASP A 162 5.30 -9.24 2.11
C ASP A 162 5.85 -9.74 0.77
N LEU A 163 5.08 -10.56 0.07
CA LEU A 163 5.43 -11.13 -1.22
C LEU A 163 4.23 -11.11 -2.18
N SER A 164 4.51 -10.93 -3.46
CA SER A 164 3.59 -11.11 -4.58
C SER A 164 4.36 -11.63 -5.79
N ALA A 165 3.64 -12.09 -6.82
CA ALA A 165 4.25 -12.40 -8.12
C ALA A 165 4.92 -11.18 -8.79
N GLY A 166 4.60 -9.95 -8.38
CA GLY A 166 5.18 -8.73 -8.91
C GLY A 166 6.36 -8.15 -8.12
N GLY A 167 6.63 -8.63 -6.91
CA GLY A 167 7.66 -8.05 -6.05
C GLY A 167 7.47 -8.39 -4.58
N PHE A 168 8.32 -7.84 -3.73
CA PHE A 168 8.40 -8.16 -2.31
C PHE A 168 8.80 -6.94 -1.47
N GLN A 169 8.63 -7.04 -0.15
CA GLN A 169 9.15 -6.09 0.82
C GLN A 169 10.10 -6.80 1.78
N VAL A 170 11.26 -6.21 2.05
CA VAL A 170 12.23 -6.70 3.03
C VAL A 170 12.32 -5.73 4.21
N ALA A 171 12.50 -6.28 5.41
CA ALA A 171 12.85 -5.50 6.60
C ALA A 171 14.34 -5.66 6.88
N LEU A 172 15.05 -4.55 7.02
CA LEU A 172 16.48 -4.52 7.35
C LEU A 172 16.66 -3.75 8.65
N GLN A 173 17.33 -4.38 9.61
CA GLN A 173 17.78 -3.71 10.84
C GLN A 173 19.14 -3.06 10.56
N ASP A 174 19.37 -1.87 11.10
CA ASP A 174 20.65 -1.16 11.04
C ASP A 174 21.27 -1.12 9.62
N TYR A 175 20.45 -0.83 8.61
CA TYR A 175 20.90 -0.81 7.21
C TYR A 175 22.01 0.24 6.99
N GLN A 176 23.22 -0.23 6.71
CA GLN A 176 24.39 0.59 6.36
C GLN A 176 24.77 0.49 4.87
N GLY A 177 23.84 0.10 4.01
CA GLY A 177 24.08 0.03 2.57
C GLY A 177 23.99 1.39 1.87
N PRO A 178 24.26 1.44 0.56
CA PRO A 178 24.15 2.66 -0.23
C PRO A 178 22.70 3.14 -0.25
N GLU A 179 22.54 4.44 -0.49
CA GLU A 179 21.24 5.04 -0.73
C GLU A 179 20.72 4.58 -2.09
N LEU A 180 19.73 3.68 -2.07
CA LEU A 180 19.08 3.21 -3.30
C LEU A 180 18.12 4.28 -3.84
N GLN A 181 18.23 4.56 -5.13
CA GLN A 181 17.33 5.43 -5.86
C GLN A 181 16.21 4.63 -6.51
N THR A 182 15.02 5.22 -6.60
CA THR A 182 13.87 4.54 -7.22
C THR A 182 14.20 4.20 -8.67
N GLY A 183 14.13 2.91 -9.02
CA GLY A 183 14.50 2.40 -10.33
C GLY A 183 15.83 1.64 -10.37
N ASP A 184 16.65 1.73 -9.31
CA ASP A 184 17.91 1.00 -9.23
C ASP A 184 17.70 -0.50 -9.40
N LEU A 185 18.50 -1.09 -10.29
CA LEU A 185 18.46 -2.52 -10.59
C LEU A 185 19.28 -3.29 -9.56
N VAL A 186 18.66 -4.30 -8.96
CA VAL A 186 19.28 -5.23 -8.03
C VAL A 186 19.12 -6.66 -8.50
N GLY A 187 20.14 -7.48 -8.25
CA GLY A 187 20.01 -8.93 -8.27
C GLY A 187 19.43 -9.40 -6.94
N VAL A 188 18.52 -10.36 -6.98
CA VAL A 188 17.88 -10.90 -5.77
C VAL A 188 17.92 -12.42 -5.76
N ARG A 189 18.20 -12.97 -4.57
CA ARG A 189 18.07 -14.38 -4.24
C ARG A 189 17.07 -14.53 -3.10
N LEU A 190 15.91 -15.10 -3.40
CA LEU A 190 14.92 -15.47 -2.40
C LEU A 190 15.15 -16.90 -1.93
N MET A 191 15.02 -17.12 -0.63
CA MET A 191 15.18 -18.41 0.03
C MET A 191 13.90 -18.69 0.83
N PHE A 192 13.24 -19.82 0.54
CA PHE A 192 11.98 -20.23 1.14
C PHE A 192 12.16 -21.44 2.06
N GLY A 193 11.80 -21.26 3.34
CA GLY A 193 11.79 -22.30 4.36
C GLY A 193 13.17 -22.90 4.64
N VAL A 194 13.16 -24.03 5.35
CA VAL A 194 14.38 -24.79 5.70
C VAL A 194 14.88 -25.69 4.57
N ALA A 195 14.00 -26.03 3.61
CA ALA A 195 14.34 -26.83 2.44
C ALA A 195 15.25 -26.08 1.43
N ASN A 196 15.55 -24.80 1.71
CA ASN A 196 16.41 -23.94 0.92
C ASN A 196 16.00 -23.88 -0.56
N GLU A 197 14.70 -23.92 -0.84
CA GLU A 197 14.19 -23.64 -2.17
C GLU A 197 14.54 -22.19 -2.50
N THR A 198 15.31 -22.00 -3.56
CA THR A 198 15.78 -20.67 -3.94
C THR A 198 15.30 -20.27 -5.32
N CYS A 199 15.04 -18.98 -5.49
CA CYS A 199 14.90 -18.40 -6.81
C CYS A 199 15.72 -17.13 -6.96
N PHE A 200 16.18 -16.92 -8.19
CA PHE A 200 16.94 -15.76 -8.59
C PHE A 200 16.10 -14.90 -9.52
N ALA A 201 16.20 -13.59 -9.37
CA ALA A 201 15.54 -12.64 -10.22
C ALA A 201 16.30 -11.31 -10.26
N ASP A 202 15.99 -10.51 -11.27
CA ASP A 202 16.23 -9.08 -11.25
C ASP A 202 15.05 -8.38 -10.58
N ALA A 203 15.33 -7.35 -9.79
CA ALA A 203 14.31 -6.47 -9.23
C ALA A 203 14.74 -5.01 -9.29
N GLN A 204 13.77 -4.11 -9.25
CA GLN A 204 13.99 -2.67 -9.12
C GLN A 204 13.58 -2.20 -7.73
N PHE A 205 14.40 -1.37 -7.12
CA PHE A 205 14.03 -0.66 -5.91
C PHE A 205 12.89 0.34 -6.20
N ARG A 206 11.87 0.38 -5.33
CA ARG A 206 10.66 1.21 -5.52
C ARG A 206 10.45 2.27 -4.48
N HIS A 207 10.76 1.97 -3.21
CA HIS A 207 10.61 2.88 -2.08
C HIS A 207 11.23 2.27 -0.84
N SER A 208 11.56 3.13 0.12
CA SER A 208 11.87 2.75 1.49
C SER A 208 11.00 3.53 2.48
N LYS A 209 10.87 2.99 3.69
CA LYS A 209 10.20 3.66 4.81
C LYS A 209 10.87 3.25 6.12
N THR A 210 11.13 4.20 7.00
CA THR A 210 11.59 3.93 8.36
C THR A 210 10.56 3.10 9.12
N HIS A 211 11.03 2.08 9.85
CA HIS A 211 10.20 1.18 10.64
C HIS A 211 10.93 0.75 11.92
N GLY A 212 10.57 1.36 13.04
CA GLY A 212 11.30 1.19 14.31
C GLY A 212 12.74 1.67 14.16
N HIS A 213 13.69 0.81 14.54
CA HIS A 213 15.13 1.03 14.35
C HIS A 213 15.65 0.57 12.98
N GLY A 214 14.77 0.11 12.09
CA GLY A 214 15.13 -0.41 10.78
C GLY A 214 14.47 0.33 9.62
N ILE A 215 14.60 -0.26 8.44
CA ILE A 215 14.04 0.22 7.19
C ILE A 215 13.27 -0.90 6.49
N LEU A 216 12.08 -0.57 5.99
CA LEU A 216 11.33 -1.42 5.07
C LEU A 216 11.63 -0.97 3.66
N MET A 217 12.10 -1.89 2.82
CA MET A 217 12.40 -1.62 1.41
C MET A 217 11.48 -2.44 0.50
N GLY A 218 10.86 -1.77 -0.47
CA GLY A 218 9.99 -2.40 -1.45
C GLY A 218 10.68 -2.57 -2.80
N PHE A 219 10.61 -3.78 -3.34
CA PHE A 219 11.21 -4.17 -4.62
C PHE A 219 10.14 -4.68 -5.59
N GLN A 220 10.37 -4.50 -6.89
CA GLN A 220 9.53 -5.00 -7.99
C GLN A 220 10.35 -5.90 -8.90
N PHE A 221 9.90 -7.13 -9.16
CA PHE A 221 10.60 -8.01 -10.09
C PHE A 221 10.55 -7.48 -11.52
N VAL A 222 11.64 -7.72 -12.26
CA VAL A 222 11.79 -7.33 -13.67
C VAL A 222 11.99 -8.58 -14.51
N GLY A 223 11.41 -8.59 -15.71
CA GLY A 223 11.77 -9.56 -16.73
C GLY A 223 11.30 -11.01 -16.51
N LEU A 224 10.67 -11.36 -15.38
CA LEU A 224 10.33 -12.75 -15.04
C LEU A 224 9.60 -13.52 -16.16
N ALA A 225 8.67 -12.90 -16.88
CA ALA A 225 7.94 -13.58 -17.95
C ALA A 225 8.79 -13.93 -19.20
N HIS A 226 9.94 -13.27 -19.39
CA HIS A 226 10.65 -13.23 -20.67
C HIS A 226 11.62 -14.41 -20.86
N SER A 227 12.16 -14.98 -19.79
CA SER A 227 13.10 -16.11 -19.86
C SER A 227 12.51 -17.39 -19.26
N ARG A 228 13.05 -18.56 -19.64
CA ARG A 228 12.65 -19.84 -19.04
C ARG A 228 12.91 -19.84 -17.53
N ARG A 229 14.10 -19.38 -17.12
CA ARG A 229 14.49 -19.23 -15.71
C ARG A 229 13.54 -18.29 -14.97
N GLY A 230 13.22 -17.15 -15.56
CA GLY A 230 12.28 -16.19 -14.98
C GLY A 230 10.87 -16.76 -14.82
N ARG A 231 10.37 -17.52 -15.80
CA ARG A 231 9.05 -18.16 -15.71
C ARG A 231 9.01 -19.22 -14.63
N SER A 232 10.08 -20.00 -14.45
CA SER A 232 10.22 -20.94 -13.34
C SER A 232 10.26 -20.22 -11.98
N ALA A 233 10.99 -19.10 -11.87
CA ALA A 233 10.96 -18.27 -10.66
C ALA A 233 9.56 -17.70 -10.38
N LEU A 234 8.86 -17.20 -11.40
CA LEU A 234 7.48 -16.71 -11.29
C LEU A 234 6.52 -17.80 -10.83
N GLN A 235 6.63 -19.02 -11.36
CA GLN A 235 5.83 -20.16 -10.95
C GLN A 235 6.07 -20.52 -9.48
N LEU A 236 7.35 -20.61 -9.07
CA LEU A 236 7.71 -20.88 -7.68
C LEU A 236 7.18 -19.80 -6.73
N ILE A 237 7.41 -18.53 -7.04
CA ILE A 237 6.90 -17.40 -6.24
C ILE A 237 5.37 -17.45 -6.16
N SER A 238 4.69 -17.69 -7.28
CA SER A 238 3.22 -17.74 -7.31
C SER A 238 2.67 -18.91 -6.48
N ALA A 239 3.32 -20.07 -6.53
CA ALA A 239 2.97 -21.22 -5.70
C ALA A 239 3.15 -20.93 -4.21
N LYS A 240 4.26 -20.28 -3.82
CA LYS A 240 4.50 -19.87 -2.43
C LYS A 240 3.48 -18.82 -1.95
N VAL A 241 3.19 -17.82 -2.77
CA VAL A 241 2.17 -16.80 -2.47
C VAL A 241 0.79 -17.45 -2.27
N ALA A 242 0.39 -18.39 -3.12
CA ALA A 242 -0.86 -19.13 -2.96
C ALA A 242 -0.87 -19.96 -1.66
N GLY A 243 0.24 -20.63 -1.34
CA GLY A 243 0.40 -21.37 -0.08
C GLY A 243 0.25 -20.47 1.15
N PHE A 244 0.90 -19.30 1.15
CA PHE A 244 0.78 -18.31 2.23
C PHE A 244 -0.64 -17.77 2.37
N TYR A 245 -1.34 -17.57 1.24
CA TYR A 245 -2.72 -17.10 1.26
C TYR A 245 -3.64 -18.14 1.91
N CYS A 246 -3.47 -19.42 1.57
CA CYS A 246 -4.22 -20.51 2.20
C CYS A 246 -3.90 -20.64 3.70
N ALA A 247 -2.63 -20.52 4.09
CA ALA A 247 -2.19 -20.63 5.48
C ALA A 247 -2.78 -19.52 6.38
N GLN A 248 -3.06 -18.35 5.82
CA GLN A 248 -3.69 -17.24 6.55
C GLN A 248 -5.21 -17.41 6.77
N GLY A 249 -5.81 -18.40 6.11
CA GLY A 249 -7.25 -18.68 6.14
C GLY A 249 -8.12 -17.52 5.65
N PRO A 250 -9.43 -17.73 5.41
CA PRO A 250 -10.35 -16.60 5.41
C PRO A 250 -10.30 -16.02 6.81
N ARG A 251 -9.72 -14.81 6.98
CA ARG A 251 -9.85 -14.06 8.24
C ARG A 251 -11.32 -14.11 8.64
N ARG A 252 -11.65 -14.89 9.68
CA ARG A 252 -12.94 -14.76 10.36
C ARG A 252 -13.07 -13.27 10.63
N ARG A 253 -14.09 -12.65 10.04
CA ARG A 253 -14.46 -11.28 10.36
C ARG A 253 -14.64 -11.25 11.86
N ALA A 254 -13.68 -10.67 12.58
CA ALA A 254 -13.87 -10.34 13.97
C ALA A 254 -15.08 -9.41 14.02
N SER A 255 -16.15 -9.96 14.59
CA SER A 255 -17.32 -9.27 15.13
C SER A 255 -16.90 -8.15 16.07
#